data_AF-A0A3N2NXP8-F1
#
_entry.id   AF-A0A3N2NXP8-F1
#
_cell.length_a   1.000
_cell.length_b   1.000
_cell.length_c   1.000
_cell.angle_alpha   90.00
_cell.angle_beta   90.00
_cell.angle_gamma   90.00
#
_symmetry.space_group_name_H-M   'P 1'
#
loop_
_entity.id
_entity.type
_entity.pdbx_description
1 polymer ?
#
loop_
_entity_poly.entity_id
_entity_poly.type
_entity_poly.pdbx_seq_one_letter_code
_entity_poly.pdbx_strand_id
1 'polypeptide(L)'
;MREFTTSAKAAQSSDGGRLPDVPFKLDGVEMVCRAPKDAQLAYLLAAASSSRAQEDQVAAVLDFFEQTLDPAGLRVFKKRLLSTDDEFDFSDAMRIFEYVCEVWSGRPTGSGSGS
;
A
#
# COMPACT_ATOMS: atom_id res chain seq x y z
N MET A 1 -5.57 -11.54 36.48
CA MET A 1 -4.92 -11.09 35.23
C MET A 1 -5.40 -12.01 34.12
N ARG A 2 -5.81 -11.49 32.96
CA ARG A 2 -6.30 -12.30 31.85
C ARG A 2 -5.14 -12.47 30.87
N GLU A 3 -4.65 -13.69 30.67
CA GLU A 3 -3.58 -13.99 29.72
C GLU A 3 -4.18 -14.24 28.32
N PHE A 4 -3.56 -13.64 27.29
CA PHE A 4 -3.94 -13.81 25.90
C PHE A 4 -2.83 -14.60 25.17
N THR A 5 -3.14 -15.82 24.74
CA THR A 5 -2.20 -16.64 23.94
C THR A 5 -2.44 -16.40 22.46
N THR A 6 -1.47 -15.79 21.77
CA THR A 6 -1.56 -15.41 20.34
C THR A 6 -0.91 -16.44 19.40
N SER A 7 -0.11 -17.37 19.94
CA SER A 7 0.71 -18.32 19.18
C SER A 7 -0.09 -19.39 18.43
N ALA A 8 -1.31 -19.70 18.88
CA ALA A 8 -2.15 -20.75 18.27
C ALA A 8 -2.73 -20.36 16.89
N LYS A 9 -2.71 -19.07 16.53
CA LYS A 9 -3.30 -18.57 15.27
C LYS A 9 -2.45 -18.88 14.04
N ALA A 10 -1.16 -19.19 14.20
CA ALA A 10 -0.26 -19.51 13.09
C ALA A 10 -0.57 -20.87 12.43
N ALA A 11 -1.23 -21.80 13.12
CA ALA A 11 -1.47 -23.15 12.63
C ALA A 11 -2.77 -23.33 11.81
N GLN A 12 -3.70 -22.36 11.86
CA GLN A 12 -5.02 -22.46 11.19
C GLN A 12 -5.18 -21.55 9.96
N SER A 13 -4.22 -20.67 9.66
CA SER A 13 -4.25 -19.86 8.44
C SER A 13 -3.66 -20.62 7.26
N SER A 14 -4.28 -21.75 6.90
CA SER A 14 -3.95 -22.53 5.71
C SER A 14 -5.19 -22.74 4.83
N ASP A 15 -5.91 -21.65 4.48
CA ASP A 15 -6.84 -21.65 3.32
C ASP A 15 -7.45 -20.27 2.94
N GLY A 16 -6.87 -19.17 3.41
CA GLY A 16 -7.23 -17.81 2.94
C GLY A 16 -6.10 -17.31 2.04
N GLY A 17 -6.33 -17.25 0.74
CA GLY A 17 -5.32 -16.91 -0.27
C GLY A 17 -4.50 -15.69 0.14
N ARG A 18 -3.19 -15.89 0.34
CA ARG A 18 -2.26 -14.80 0.59
C ARG A 18 -2.37 -13.81 -0.57
N LEU A 19 -2.60 -12.53 -0.27
CA LEU A 19 -2.61 -11.47 -1.27
C LEU A 19 -1.33 -11.57 -2.13
N PRO A 20 -1.41 -11.39 -3.45
CA PRO A 20 -0.23 -11.47 -4.30
C PRO A 20 0.68 -10.27 -4.07
N ASP A 21 1.98 -10.43 -4.27
CA ASP A 21 2.86 -9.27 -4.38
C ASP A 21 2.53 -8.49 -5.67
N VAL A 22 2.60 -7.16 -5.62
CA VAL A 22 2.24 -6.28 -6.74
C VAL A 22 3.51 -5.65 -7.32
N PRO A 23 4.00 -6.18 -8.46
CA PRO A 23 5.10 -5.55 -9.17
C PRO A 23 4.61 -4.35 -10.00
N PHE A 24 5.37 -3.27 -10.01
CA PHE A 24 5.13 -2.12 -10.87
C PHE A 24 6.46 -1.47 -11.27
N LYS A 25 6.41 -0.55 -12.24
CA LYS A 25 7.57 0.23 -12.68
C LYS A 25 7.34 1.70 -12.38
N LEU A 26 8.29 2.31 -11.70
CA LEU A 26 8.36 3.76 -11.52
C LEU A 26 9.56 4.27 -12.33
N ASP A 27 9.30 4.92 -13.47
CA ASP A 27 10.30 5.47 -14.39
C ASP A 27 11.44 4.49 -14.74
N GLY A 28 11.05 3.26 -15.07
CA GLY A 28 11.95 2.19 -15.46
C GLY A 28 12.60 1.42 -14.30
N VAL A 29 12.39 1.86 -13.05
CA VAL A 29 12.80 1.10 -11.86
C VAL A 29 11.72 0.10 -11.49
N GLU A 30 12.09 -1.18 -11.43
CA GLU A 30 11.21 -2.24 -10.96
C GLU A 30 11.04 -2.16 -9.44
N MET A 31 9.78 -2.12 -9.00
CA MET A 31 9.38 -2.04 -7.60
C MET A 31 8.39 -3.15 -7.29
N VAL A 32 8.38 -3.60 -6.04
CA VAL A 32 7.43 -4.62 -5.59
C VAL A 32 6.81 -4.20 -4.26
N CYS A 33 5.48 -4.02 -4.25
CA CYS A 33 4.71 -3.96 -3.02
C CYS A 33 4.43 -5.38 -2.53
N ARG A 34 4.97 -5.73 -1.37
CA ARG A 34 4.71 -6.99 -0.69
C ARG A 34 3.35 -6.95 -0.03
N ALA A 35 2.63 -8.06 -0.16
CA ALA A 35 1.32 -8.22 0.45
C ALA A 35 1.36 -8.02 1.98
N PRO A 36 0.67 -6.99 2.51
CA PRO A 36 0.51 -6.81 3.95
C PRO A 36 -0.45 -7.86 4.50
N LYS A 37 -0.59 -7.91 5.83
CA LYS A 37 -1.66 -8.71 6.45
C LYS A 37 -3.03 -8.07 6.16
N ASP A 38 -4.10 -8.87 6.08
CA ASP A 38 -5.46 -8.36 5.82
C ASP A 38 -5.87 -7.24 6.79
N ALA A 39 -5.54 -7.38 8.08
CA ALA A 39 -5.83 -6.36 9.09
C ALA A 39 -5.06 -5.04 8.85
N GLN A 40 -3.83 -5.14 8.33
CA GLN A 40 -3.01 -3.98 8.00
C GLN A 40 -3.54 -3.30 6.73
N LEU A 41 -3.96 -4.06 5.72
CA LEU A 41 -4.63 -3.50 4.54
C LEU A 41 -5.92 -2.76 4.92
N ALA A 42 -6.78 -3.38 5.74
CA ALA A 42 -8.03 -2.75 6.17
C ALA A 42 -7.79 -1.46 6.97
N TYR A 43 -6.77 -1.45 7.82
CA TYR A 43 -6.36 -0.26 8.56
C TYR A 43 -5.88 0.87 7.63
N LEU A 44 -5.00 0.55 6.68
CA LEU A 44 -4.44 1.51 5.72
C LEU A 44 -5.52 2.09 4.80
N LEU A 45 -6.45 1.26 4.31
CA LEU A 45 -7.60 1.70 3.52
C LEU A 45 -8.51 2.67 4.29
N ALA A 46 -8.77 2.38 5.57
CA ALA A 46 -9.58 3.26 6.41
C ALA A 46 -8.89 4.61 6.71
N ALA A 47 -7.55 4.60 6.82
CA ALA A 47 -6.74 5.80 7.06
C ALA A 47 -6.58 6.66 5.80
N ALA A 48 -6.47 6.05 4.62
CA ALA A 48 -6.39 6.74 3.33
C ALA A 48 -7.75 7.21 2.78
N SER A 49 -8.85 6.94 3.49
CA SER A 49 -10.20 7.35 3.08
C SER A 49 -10.31 8.86 2.86
N SER A 50 -11.01 9.27 1.80
CA SER A 50 -11.27 10.67 1.44
C SER A 50 -12.03 11.47 2.51
N SER A 51 -12.63 10.79 3.49
CA SER A 51 -13.27 11.40 4.65
C SER A 51 -12.29 11.87 5.74
N ARG A 52 -10.99 11.54 5.63
CA ARG A 52 -9.94 11.98 6.55
C ARG A 52 -9.33 13.31 6.14
N ALA A 53 -8.68 14.00 7.07
CA ALA A 53 -7.90 15.18 6.75
C ALA A 53 -6.79 14.82 5.74
N GLN A 54 -6.44 15.74 4.85
CA GLN A 54 -5.44 15.49 3.80
C GLN A 54 -4.09 15.07 4.40
N GLU A 55 -3.69 15.68 5.51
CA GLU A 55 -2.45 15.34 6.23
C GLU A 55 -2.44 13.88 6.72
N ASP A 56 -3.58 13.40 7.23
CA ASP A 56 -3.73 12.01 7.67
C ASP A 56 -3.65 11.04 6.48
N GLN A 57 -4.24 11.41 5.34
CA GLN A 57 -4.15 10.62 4.11
C GLN A 57 -2.71 10.53 3.62
N VAL A 58 -1.98 11.65 3.66
CA VAL A 58 -0.56 11.69 3.29
C VAL A 58 0.25 10.75 4.17
N ALA A 59 0.11 10.87 5.50
CA ALA A 59 0.80 10.01 6.43
C ALA A 59 0.48 8.53 6.19
N ALA A 60 -0.79 8.18 5.98
CA ALA A 60 -1.22 6.81 5.75
C ALA A 60 -0.62 6.19 4.48
N VAL A 61 -0.55 6.95 3.39
CA VAL A 61 0.04 6.51 2.12
C VAL A 61 1.56 6.33 2.24
N LEU A 62 2.24 7.22 2.97
CA LEU A 62 3.67 7.07 3.23
C LEU A 62 3.95 5.82 4.08
N ASP A 63 3.21 5.65 5.18
CA ASP A 63 3.31 4.48 6.05
C ASP A 63 3.04 3.18 5.27
N PHE A 64 2.07 3.19 4.35
CA PHE A 64 1.81 2.08 3.45
C PHE A 64 3.06 1.70 2.64
N PHE A 65 3.68 2.67 1.97
CA PHE A 65 4.85 2.42 1.14
C PHE A 65 6.07 2.00 1.96
N GLU A 66 6.26 2.56 3.15
CA GLU A 66 7.32 2.13 4.07
C GLU A 66 7.20 0.67 4.49
N GLN A 67 5.97 0.17 4.63
CA GLN A 67 5.71 -1.18 5.11
C GLN A 67 5.62 -2.22 3.99
N THR A 68 5.30 -1.80 2.77
CA THR A 68 5.00 -2.71 1.65
C THR A 68 6.07 -2.71 0.58
N LEU A 69 6.76 -1.59 0.30
CA LEU A 69 7.81 -1.58 -0.71
C LEU A 69 9.00 -2.42 -0.28
N ASP A 70 9.62 -3.07 -1.26
CA ASP A 70 10.93 -3.63 -1.09
C ASP A 70 11.97 -2.53 -0.73
N PRO A 71 13.05 -2.85 0.01
CA PRO A 71 13.98 -1.84 0.49
C PRO A 71 14.66 -1.00 -0.61
N ALA A 72 14.82 -1.54 -1.82
CA ALA A 72 15.40 -0.80 -2.94
C ALA A 72 14.36 0.18 -3.53
N GLY A 73 13.15 -0.30 -3.76
CA GLY A 73 12.01 0.51 -4.19
C GLY A 73 11.74 1.68 -3.23
N LEU A 74 11.71 1.42 -1.92
CA LEU A 74 11.46 2.46 -0.91
C LEU A 74 12.50 3.60 -0.93
N ARG A 75 13.78 3.27 -1.15
CA ARG A 75 14.85 4.29 -1.24
C ARG A 75 14.65 5.20 -2.44
N VAL A 76 14.29 4.63 -3.58
CA VAL A 76 14.01 5.40 -4.81
C VAL A 76 12.78 6.25 -4.59
N PHE A 77 11.69 5.66 -4.08
CA PHE A 77 10.44 6.34 -3.80
C PHE A 77 10.64 7.56 -2.89
N LYS A 78 11.31 7.37 -1.73
CA LYS A 78 11.60 8.47 -0.79
C LYS A 78 12.51 9.54 -1.40
N LYS A 79 13.54 9.13 -2.16
CA LYS A 79 14.45 10.08 -2.80
C LYS A 79 13.70 11.02 -3.74
N ARG A 80 12.75 10.49 -4.51
CA ARG A 80 11.98 11.27 -5.48
C ARG A 80 10.98 12.18 -4.79
N LEU A 81 10.18 11.64 -3.87
CA LEU A 81 9.15 12.41 -3.18
C LEU A 81 9.71 13.58 -2.34
N LEU A 82 10.93 13.44 -1.83
CA LEU A 82 11.58 14.48 -1.02
C LEU A 82 12.51 15.39 -1.84
N SER A 83 12.61 15.20 -3.17
CA SER A 83 13.43 16.03 -4.04
C SER A 83 12.61 17.19 -4.58
N THR A 84 13.09 18.42 -4.42
CA THR A 84 12.43 19.62 -4.94
C THR A 84 12.57 19.80 -6.45
N ASP A 85 13.50 19.07 -7.07
CA ASP A 85 13.78 19.12 -8.51
C ASP A 85 13.15 17.93 -9.26
N ASP A 86 12.38 17.08 -8.57
CA ASP A 86 11.64 15.95 -9.15
C ASP A 86 10.15 16.33 -9.24
N GLU A 87 9.49 15.91 -10.32
CA GLU A 87 8.05 16.17 -10.53
C GLU A 87 7.17 15.16 -9.79
N PHE A 88 7.76 14.07 -9.26
CA PHE A 88 7.03 13.05 -8.52
C PHE A 88 6.47 13.60 -7.21
N ASP A 89 5.14 13.64 -7.12
CA ASP A 89 4.43 14.24 -6.00
C ASP A 89 3.49 13.26 -5.28
N PHE A 90 2.76 13.79 -4.30
CA PHE A 90 1.80 13.00 -3.54
C PHE A 90 0.64 12.46 -4.38
N SER A 91 0.25 13.15 -5.45
CA SER A 91 -0.82 12.68 -6.33
C SER A 91 -0.40 11.41 -7.09
N ASP A 92 0.86 11.31 -7.49
CA ASP A 92 1.41 10.10 -8.10
C ASP A 92 1.52 8.95 -7.10
N ALA A 93 1.98 9.24 -5.88
CA ALA A 93 2.00 8.28 -4.79
C ALA A 93 0.59 7.72 -4.50
N MET A 94 -0.43 8.57 -4.47
CA MET A 94 -1.82 8.17 -4.25
C MET A 94 -2.33 7.26 -5.38
N ARG A 95 -2.04 7.58 -6.64
CA ARG A 95 -2.41 6.72 -7.79
C ARG A 95 -1.79 5.32 -7.69
N ILE A 96 -0.53 5.23 -7.29
CA ILE A 96 0.15 3.94 -7.09
C ILE A 96 -0.50 3.18 -5.93
N PHE A 97 -0.80 3.86 -4.83
CA PHE A 97 -1.49 3.28 -3.67
C PHE A 97 -2.87 2.71 -4.05
N GLU A 98 -3.67 3.48 -4.78
CA GLU A 98 -4.99 3.06 -5.30
C GLU A 98 -4.86 1.81 -6.17
N TYR A 99 -3.94 1.81 -7.14
CA TYR A 99 -3.67 0.66 -8.00
C TYR A 99 -3.34 -0.61 -7.20
N VAL A 100 -2.42 -0.51 -6.23
CA VAL A 100 -2.04 -1.67 -5.40
C VAL A 100 -3.23 -2.15 -4.56
N CYS A 101 -4.04 -1.22 -4.04
CA CYS A 101 -5.24 -1.54 -3.28
C CYS A 101 -6.34 -2.19 -4.15
N GLU A 102 -6.49 -1.79 -5.40
CA GLU A 102 -7.39 -2.44 -6.38
C GLU A 102 -7.00 -3.90 -6.61
N VAL A 103 -5.70 -4.14 -6.84
CA VAL A 103 -5.17 -5.49 -7.05
C VAL A 103 -5.45 -6.39 -5.84
N TRP A 104 -5.29 -5.87 -4.62
CA TRP A 104 -5.54 -6.64 -3.41
C TRP A 104 -7.01 -6.79 -3.02
N SER A 105 -7.84 -5.79 -3.29
CA SER A 105 -9.27 -5.84 -2.98
C SER A 105 -10.08 -6.66 -3.98
N GLY A 106 -9.49 -6.99 -5.14
CA GLY A 106 -10.18 -7.67 -6.23
C GLY A 106 -11.34 -6.86 -6.82
N ARG A 107 -11.46 -5.58 -6.45
CA ARG A 107 -12.45 -4.65 -6.98
C ARG A 107 -11.76 -3.74 -7.99
N PRO A 108 -12.20 -3.73 -9.26
CA PRO A 108 -11.85 -2.64 -10.16
C PRO A 108 -12.61 -1.40 -9.66
N THR A 109 -11.93 -0.44 -9.04
CA THR A 109 -12.46 0.93 -8.96
C THR A 109 -12.24 1.56 -10.33
N GLY A 110 -13.10 1.15 -11.28
CA GLY A 110 -13.03 1.66 -12.64
C GLY A 110 -13.16 3.18 -12.67
N SER A 111 -12.03 3.88 -12.81
CA SER A 111 -11.96 5.05 -13.68
C SER A 111 -11.79 4.58 -15.13
N GLY A 112 -12.71 3.72 -15.56
CA GLY A 112 -12.96 3.49 -16.97
C GLY A 112 -13.81 4.65 -17.49
N SER A 113 -13.21 5.82 -17.73
CA SER A 113 -13.76 6.71 -18.74
C SER A 113 -13.48 6.08 -20.08
N GLY A 114 -14.40 5.21 -20.51
CA GLY A 114 -14.54 4.87 -21.91
C GLY A 114 -14.89 6.16 -22.65
N SER A 115 -14.00 6.57 -23.55
CA SER A 115 -14.31 7.42 -24.69
C SER A 115 -14.17 6.56 -25.95
#